data_AF-A0A497H554-F1
#
_entry.id   AF-A0A497H554-F1
#
_cell.length_a   1.000
_cell.length_b   1.000
_cell.length_c   1.000
_cell.angle_alpha   90.00
_cell.angle_beta   90.00
_cell.angle_gamma   90.00
#
_symmetry.space_group_name_H-M   'P 1'
#
loop_
_entity.id
_entity.type
_entity.pdbx_description
1 polymer ?
#
loop_
_entity_poly.entity_id
_entity_poly.type
_entity_poly.pdbx_seq_one_letter_code
_entity_poly.pdbx_strand_id
1 'polypeptide(L)' 'MKNRWLWWLLFGALALLSMDFWNWGKERPIIIFLPFWVWYVMTLTLVFSLSFALFAKYEWREE' A
#
# COMPACT_ATOMS: atom_id res chain seq x y z
N MET A 1 4.24 21.39 -7.80
CA MET A 1 5.35 21.30 -6.81
C MET A 1 4.98 21.38 -5.31
N LYS A 2 3.97 22.13 -4.83
CA LYS A 2 3.82 22.42 -3.38
C LYS A 2 3.39 21.25 -2.47
N ASN A 3 2.89 20.13 -3.02
CA ASN A 3 2.35 19.00 -2.25
C ASN A 3 3.06 17.66 -2.47
N ARG A 4 4.24 17.63 -3.12
CA ARG A 4 5.00 16.39 -3.36
C ARG A 4 5.34 15.62 -2.08
N TRP A 5 5.50 16.33 -0.96
CA TRP A 5 5.80 15.70 0.34
C TRP A 5 4.69 14.76 0.84
N LEU A 6 3.42 15.05 0.51
CA LEU A 6 2.29 14.17 0.88
C LEU A 6 2.38 12.83 0.15
N TRP A 7 2.83 12.83 -1.11
CA TRP A 7 3.05 11.61 -1.87
C TRP A 7 4.22 10.80 -1.29
N TRP A 8 5.32 11.46 -0.90
CA TRP A 8 6.41 10.80 -0.20
C TRP A 8 5.96 10.16 1.11
N LEU A 9 5.15 10.87 1.90
CA LEU A 9 4.59 10.32 3.14
C LEU A 9 3.68 9.12 2.85
N LEU A 10 2.79 9.24 1.86
CA LEU A 10 1.89 8.16 1.47
C LEU A 10 2.65 6.90 1.04
N PHE A 11 3.59 7.03 0.10
CA PHE A 11 4.38 5.88 -0.37
C PHE A 11 5.30 5.34 0.72
N GLY A 12 5.89 6.20 1.55
CA GLY A 12 6.68 5.80 2.72
C GLY A 12 5.84 4.98 3.71
N ALA A 13 4.62 5.42 4.02
CA ALA A 13 3.70 4.69 4.88
C ALA A 13 3.30 3.35 4.27
N LEU A 14 2.96 3.30 2.97
CA LEU A 14 2.62 2.06 2.28
C LEU A 14 3.81 1.07 2.24
N ALA A 15 5.03 1.56 2.08
CA ALA A 15 6.25 0.74 2.10
C ALA A 15 6.58 0.21 3.50
N LEU A 16 6.41 1.02 4.55
CA LEU A 16 6.50 0.52 5.92
C LEU A 16 5.40 -0.50 6.21
N LEU A 17 4.21 -0.27 5.65
CA LEU A 17 3.12 -1.18 5.84
C LEU A 17 3.37 -2.56 5.18
N SER A 18 4.04 -2.58 4.03
CA SER A 18 4.32 -3.84 3.32
C SER A 18 5.31 -4.75 4.05
N MET A 19 6.04 -4.24 5.05
CA MET A 19 6.95 -5.03 5.86
C MET A 19 6.23 -5.94 6.88
N ASP A 20 4.95 -5.65 7.19
CA ASP A 20 4.06 -6.49 8.03
C ASP A 20 4.65 -6.85 9.42
N PHE A 21 5.45 -5.96 10.02
CA PHE A 21 6.19 -6.22 11.26
C PHE A 21 5.30 -6.60 12.46
N TRP A 22 4.08 -6.06 12.55
CA TRP A 22 3.17 -6.28 13.67
C TRP A 22 2.48 -7.66 13.67
N ASN A 23 2.80 -8.48 12.67
CA ASN A 23 1.97 -9.59 12.26
C ASN A 23 2.78 -10.89 12.04
N TRP A 24 4.08 -10.83 12.32
CA TRP A 24 4.99 -11.98 12.36
C TRP A 24 4.65 -12.91 13.51
N GLY A 25 4.70 -14.23 13.27
CA GLY A 25 4.52 -15.27 14.28
C GLY A 25 3.09 -15.46 14.82
N LYS A 26 2.10 -14.74 14.28
CA LYS A 26 0.69 -14.91 14.67
C LYS A 26 0.00 -15.95 13.80
N GLU A 27 -0.70 -16.90 14.43
CA GLU A 27 -1.66 -17.77 13.73
C GLU A 27 -2.80 -16.92 13.18
N ARG A 28 -3.15 -17.12 11.90
CA ARG A 28 -4.12 -16.26 11.22
C ARG A 28 -5.34 -17.05 10.75
N PRO A 29 -6.54 -16.47 10.89
CA PRO A 29 -7.74 -17.10 10.39
C PRO A 29 -7.68 -17.21 8.86
N ILE A 30 -8.31 -18.27 8.36
CA ILE A 30 -8.61 -18.42 6.94
C ILE A 30 -9.95 -17.70 6.69
N ILE A 31 -9.95 -16.77 5.74
CA ILE A 31 -11.15 -16.02 5.31
C ILE A 31 -11.36 -16.31 3.84
N ILE A 32 -12.55 -16.81 3.47
CA ILE A 32 -12.92 -17.12 2.07
C ILE A 32 -11.79 -17.91 1.39
N PHE A 33 -11.42 -19.05 1.98
CA PHE A 33 -10.39 -19.98 1.47
C PHE A 33 -8.95 -19.46 1.42
N LEU A 34 -8.68 -18.21 1.83
CA LEU A 34 -7.34 -17.64 1.84
C LEU A 34 -6.92 -17.24 3.26
N PRO A 35 -5.63 -17.43 3.62
CA PRO A 35 -5.11 -16.86 4.85
C PRO A 35 -5.32 -15.34 4.90
N PHE A 36 -5.67 -14.80 6.07
CA PHE A 36 -5.90 -13.36 6.23
C PHE A 36 -4.75 -12.46 5.72
N TRP A 37 -3.50 -12.92 5.82
CA TRP A 37 -2.34 -12.17 5.33
C TRP A 37 -2.36 -11.98 3.80
N VAL A 38 -2.95 -12.91 3.05
CA VAL A 38 -3.09 -12.80 1.59
C VAL A 38 -4.03 -11.64 1.25
N TRP A 39 -5.17 -11.55 1.94
CA TRP A 39 -6.09 -10.42 1.80
C TRP A 39 -5.42 -9.09 2.13
N TYR A 40 -4.64 -9.05 3.21
CA TYR A 40 -3.86 -7.88 3.59
C TYR A 40 -2.92 -7.43 2.45
N VAL A 41 -2.13 -8.35 1.90
CA VAL A 41 -1.20 -8.06 0.78
C VAL A 41 -1.96 -7.62 -0.47
N MET A 42 -3.09 -8.27 -0.80
CA MET A 42 -3.91 -7.90 -1.96
C MET A 42 -4.47 -6.48 -1.82
N THR A 43 -5.05 -6.14 -0.67
CA THR A 43 -5.55 -4.80 -0.38
C THR A 43 -4.44 -3.77 -0.43
N LEU A 44 -3.29 -4.05 0.19
CA LEU A 44 -2.15 -3.15 0.19
C LEU A 44 -1.63 -2.91 -1.24
N THR A 45 -1.53 -3.96 -2.04
CA THR A 45 -1.11 -3.88 -3.46
C THR A 45 -2.09 -3.06 -4.29
N LEU A 46 -3.39 -3.24 -4.08
CA LEU A 46 -4.44 -2.47 -4.76
C LEU A 46 -4.34 -0.98 -4.40
N VAL A 47 -4.20 -0.67 -3.11
CA VAL A 47 -4.02 0.72 -2.64
C VAL A 47 -2.75 1.31 -3.22
N PHE A 48 -1.64 0.58 -3.22
CA PHE A 48 -0.38 1.03 -3.82
C PHE A 48 -0.54 1.37 -5.30
N SER A 49 -1.20 0.48 -6.05
CA SER A 49 -1.46 0.65 -7.48
C SER A 49 -2.35 1.86 -7.75
N LEU A 50 -3.41 2.05 -6.95
CA LEU A 50 -4.31 3.20 -7.04
C LEU A 50 -3.59 4.50 -6.70
N SER A 51 -2.81 4.53 -5.62
CA SER A 51 -1.99 5.69 -5.23
C SER A 51 -1.02 6.05 -6.33
N PHE A 52 -0.36 5.06 -6.95
CA PHE A 52 0.54 5.29 -8.07
C PHE A 52 -0.21 5.80 -9.32
N ALA A 53 -1.37 5.24 -9.65
CA ALA A 53 -2.17 5.71 -10.78
C ALA A 53 -2.63 7.18 -10.59
N LEU A 54 -3.02 7.57 -9.37
CA LEU A 54 -3.36 8.95 -9.04
C LEU A 54 -2.14 9.87 -9.11
N PHE A 55 -1.01 9.44 -8.53
CA PHE A 55 0.24 10.17 -8.62
C PHE A 55 0.66 10.41 -10.08
N ALA A 56 0.62 9.36 -10.91
CA ALA A 56 0.93 9.43 -12.33
C ALA A 56 0.00 10.40 -13.08
N LYS A 57 -1.30 10.40 -12.74
CA LYS A 57 -2.28 11.28 -13.38
C LYS A 57 -2.14 12.76 -12.98
N TYR A 58 -1.91 13.03 -11.69
CA TYR A 58 -2.03 14.39 -11.13
C TYR A 58 -0.70 15.10 -10.88
N GLU A 59 0.37 14.37 -10.56
CA GLU A 59 1.68 14.97 -10.24
C GLU A 59 2.75 14.67 -11.29
N TRP A 60 2.71 13.50 -11.93
CA TRP A 60 3.71 13.12 -12.93
C TRP A 60 3.50 13.81 -14.29
N ARG A 61 2.39 14.55 -14.45
CA ARG A 61 2.17 15.37 -15.64
C ARG A 61 2.94 16.70 -15.54
N GLU A 62 4.25 16.59 -15.50
CA GLU A 62 5.18 17.68 -15.84
C GLU A 62 5.97 17.25 -17.09
N GLU A 63 5.23 17.21 -18.20
CA GLU A 63 5.56 17.63 -19.58
C GLU A 63 4.34 17.38 -20.49
#